data_AF-A0A848CPP6-F1
#
_entry.id   AF-A0A848CPP6-F1
#
_cell.length_a   1.000
_cell.length_b   1.000
_cell.length_c   1.000
_cell.angle_alpha   90.00
_cell.angle_beta   90.00
_cell.angle_gamma   90.00
#
_symmetry.space_group_name_H-M   'P 1'
#
loop_
_entity.id
_entity.type
_entity.pdbx_description
1 polymer ?
#
loop_
_entity_poly.entity_id
_entity_poly.type
_entity_poly.pdbx_seq_one_letter_code
_entity_poly.pdbx_strand_id
1 'polypeptide(L)'
;MENNVFEQMAKKYDTEERIELAKVIVKEVRSELRNSKSKSLIDYGSGTGLIGLELTDLVDSVLLVDSSKQMLEVAKEKISRKGITNSKVVCLDFTEETPKLKADIVLMSLVLLHIPDTKKILQELLNVLNNGGKLIIIDFDKNDKVNHPKVHNGFSHESLKKILSEVGFKSIEIKTFYRGNCIFMNQDASMFIASSIK
;
A
#
# COMPACT_ATOMS: atom_id res chain seq x y z
N MET A 1 11.44 -16.49 -11.04
CA MET A 1 10.02 -16.85 -10.82
C MET A 1 9.94 -17.64 -9.51
N GLU A 2 10.10 -16.96 -8.37
CA GLU A 2 9.56 -17.53 -7.13
C GLU A 2 8.04 -17.47 -7.26
N ASN A 3 7.35 -18.57 -6.97
CA ASN A 3 5.89 -18.60 -6.95
C ASN A 3 5.43 -17.54 -5.96
N ASN A 4 4.85 -16.46 -6.49
CA ASN A 4 4.23 -15.41 -5.68
C ASN A 4 3.16 -16.08 -4.80
N VAL A 5 3.39 -16.16 -3.48
CA VAL A 5 2.47 -16.82 -2.54
C VAL A 5 1.07 -16.20 -2.61
N PHE A 6 1.00 -14.91 -2.92
CA PHE A 6 -0.26 -14.17 -3.12
C PHE A 6 -1.05 -14.70 -4.32
N GLU A 7 -0.38 -15.16 -5.39
CA GLU A 7 -1.01 -15.75 -6.57
C GLU A 7 -1.91 -16.93 -6.19
N GLN A 8 -1.47 -17.78 -5.25
CA GLN A 8 -2.23 -18.95 -4.80
C GLN A 8 -3.30 -18.61 -3.76
N MET A 9 -3.11 -17.51 -3.02
CA MET A 9 -3.99 -17.11 -1.92
C MET A 9 -5.19 -16.27 -2.37
N ALA A 10 -5.18 -15.69 -3.57
CA ALA A 10 -6.13 -14.66 -4.02
C ALA A 10 -7.60 -14.95 -3.68
N LYS A 11 -8.10 -16.14 -4.01
CA LYS A 11 -9.51 -16.53 -3.78
C LYS A 11 -9.91 -16.64 -2.30
N LYS A 12 -8.94 -16.77 -1.41
CA LYS A 12 -9.12 -16.89 0.05
C LYS A 12 -8.44 -15.75 0.80
N TYR A 13 -8.01 -14.70 0.09
CA TYR A 13 -7.25 -13.63 0.69
C TYR A 13 -8.12 -12.80 1.63
N ASP A 14 -9.35 -12.51 1.23
CA ASP A 14 -10.30 -11.69 1.99
C ASP A 14 -10.95 -12.46 3.15
N THR A 15 -10.18 -12.73 4.21
CA THR A 15 -10.74 -13.24 5.47
C THR A 15 -11.43 -12.12 6.25
N GLU A 16 -12.28 -12.48 7.21
CA GLU A 16 -12.95 -11.49 8.07
C GLU A 16 -11.94 -10.60 8.79
N GLU A 17 -10.84 -11.18 9.29
CA GLU A 17 -9.79 -10.42 10.00
C GLU A 17 -9.12 -9.39 9.07
N ARG A 18 -8.85 -9.76 7.81
CA ARG A 18 -8.24 -8.83 6.84
C ARG A 18 -9.20 -7.75 6.41
N ILE A 19 -10.49 -8.06 6.29
CA ILE A 19 -11.53 -7.07 5.98
C ILE A 19 -11.65 -6.07 7.14
N GLU A 20 -11.68 -6.53 8.40
CA GLU A 20 -11.74 -5.64 9.56
C GLU A 20 -10.49 -4.79 9.70
N LEU A 21 -9.30 -5.36 9.49
CA LEU A 21 -8.06 -4.59 9.47
C LEU A 21 -8.06 -3.55 8.35
N ALA A 22 -8.53 -3.92 7.15
CA ALA A 22 -8.67 -2.99 6.03
C ALA A 22 -9.61 -1.82 6.35
N LYS A 23 -10.71 -2.04 7.07
CA LYS A 23 -11.60 -0.94 7.52
C LYS A 23 -10.88 0.05 8.44
N VAL A 24 -10.03 -0.45 9.35
CA VAL A 24 -9.20 0.41 10.23
C VAL A 24 -8.24 1.25 9.40
N ILE A 25 -7.57 0.64 8.42
CA ILE A 25 -6.64 1.34 7.52
C ILE A 25 -7.37 2.38 6.66
N VAL A 26 -8.49 1.99 6.03
CA VAL A 26 -9.31 2.87 5.20
C VAL A 26 -9.73 4.10 6.00
N LYS A 27 -10.17 3.93 7.26
CA LYS A 27 -10.55 5.07 8.11
C LYS A 27 -9.40 6.08 8.27
N GLU A 28 -8.18 5.61 8.48
CA GLU A 28 -7.01 6.49 8.62
C GLU A 28 -6.65 7.15 7.29
N VAL A 29 -6.56 6.38 6.19
CA VAL A 29 -6.19 6.90 4.86
C VAL A 29 -7.21 7.91 4.33
N ARG A 30 -8.51 7.71 4.58
CA ARG A 30 -9.55 8.68 4.17
C ARG A 30 -9.30 10.08 4.76
N SER A 31 -8.67 10.19 5.93
CA SER A 31 -8.32 11.49 6.52
C SER A 31 -7.25 12.25 5.72
N GLU A 32 -6.32 11.54 5.09
CA GLU A 32 -5.26 12.10 4.23
C GLU A 32 -5.75 12.56 2.86
N LEU A 33 -6.95 12.13 2.46
CA LEU A 33 -7.50 12.30 1.10
C LEU A 33 -8.68 13.29 1.01
N ARG A 34 -8.98 14.06 2.06
CA ARG A 34 -10.17 14.94 2.13
C ARG A 34 -10.29 15.94 0.97
N ASN A 35 -9.18 16.36 0.36
CA ASN A 35 -9.14 17.34 -0.72
C ASN A 35 -8.61 16.76 -2.05
N SER A 36 -8.84 15.46 -2.28
CA SER A 36 -8.24 14.72 -3.38
C SER A 36 -9.17 14.42 -4.56
N LYS A 37 -10.38 15.00 -4.62
CA LYS A 37 -11.40 14.65 -5.63
C LYS A 37 -10.97 14.78 -7.09
N SER A 38 -9.99 15.63 -7.40
CA SER A 38 -9.43 15.81 -8.74
C SER A 38 -8.10 15.07 -8.96
N LYS A 39 -7.71 14.22 -8.01
CA LYS A 39 -6.41 13.55 -7.98
C LYS A 39 -6.51 12.12 -8.45
N SER A 40 -5.49 11.66 -9.15
CA SER A 40 -5.28 10.26 -9.51
C SER A 40 -4.57 9.51 -8.37
N LEU A 41 -5.05 8.32 -8.04
CA LEU A 41 -4.48 7.46 -7.00
C LEU A 41 -3.99 6.13 -7.60
N ILE A 42 -2.74 5.77 -7.31
CA ILE A 42 -2.22 4.42 -7.49
C ILE A 42 -2.22 3.71 -6.13
N ASP A 43 -2.83 2.54 -6.05
CA ASP A 43 -2.71 1.61 -4.91
C ASP A 43 -1.72 0.51 -5.31
N TYR A 44 -0.49 0.60 -4.82
CA TYR A 44 0.60 -0.32 -5.19
C TYR A 44 0.70 -1.48 -4.20
N GLY A 45 0.70 -2.71 -4.73
CA GLY A 45 0.49 -3.94 -3.97
C GLY A 45 -0.95 -4.03 -3.45
N SER A 46 -1.89 -3.59 -4.29
CA SER A 46 -3.32 -3.48 -3.99
C SER A 46 -4.02 -4.80 -3.65
N GLY A 47 -3.42 -5.94 -4.01
CA GLY A 47 -4.00 -7.26 -3.83
C GLY A 47 -5.39 -7.35 -4.46
N THR A 48 -6.36 -7.80 -3.67
CA THR A 48 -7.76 -7.91 -4.10
C THR A 48 -8.50 -6.56 -4.07
N GLY A 49 -7.83 -5.43 -3.78
CA GLY A 49 -8.43 -4.10 -3.72
C GLY A 49 -9.22 -3.81 -2.44
N LEU A 50 -8.88 -4.42 -1.30
CA LEU A 50 -9.58 -4.19 -0.01
C LEU A 50 -9.55 -2.73 0.44
N ILE A 51 -8.51 -1.98 0.09
CA ILE A 51 -8.30 -0.60 0.53
C ILE A 51 -8.60 0.37 -0.61
N GLY A 52 -7.89 0.28 -1.74
CA GLY A 52 -8.03 1.23 -2.86
C GLY A 52 -9.47 1.38 -3.38
N LEU A 53 -10.28 0.32 -3.40
CA LEU A 53 -11.67 0.40 -3.87
C LEU A 53 -12.59 1.18 -2.92
N GLU A 54 -12.26 1.25 -1.64
CA GLU A 54 -13.02 2.00 -0.62
C GLU A 54 -12.63 3.48 -0.56
N LEU A 55 -11.73 3.92 -1.44
CA LEU A 55 -11.26 5.30 -1.56
C LEU A 55 -11.77 5.98 -2.84
N THR A 56 -12.54 5.27 -3.68
CA THR A 56 -12.97 5.71 -5.02
C THR A 56 -13.87 6.94 -5.01
N ASP A 57 -14.56 7.24 -3.91
CA ASP A 57 -15.40 8.42 -3.73
C ASP A 57 -14.62 9.70 -3.37
N LEU A 58 -13.33 9.57 -3.04
CA LEU A 58 -12.46 10.67 -2.60
C LEU A 58 -11.46 11.13 -3.67
N VAL A 59 -11.37 10.42 -4.79
CA VAL A 59 -10.37 10.65 -5.85
C VAL A 59 -11.02 10.60 -7.22
N ASP A 60 -10.37 11.19 -8.22
CA ASP A 60 -10.87 11.21 -9.59
C ASP A 60 -10.81 9.80 -10.20
N SER A 61 -9.69 9.11 -9.99
CA SER A 61 -9.46 7.77 -10.49
C SER A 61 -8.55 6.95 -9.58
N VAL A 62 -8.77 5.63 -9.57
CA VAL A 62 -7.96 4.64 -8.86
C VAL A 62 -7.36 3.66 -9.86
N LEU A 63 -6.05 3.45 -9.78
CA LEU A 63 -5.34 2.38 -10.48
C LEU A 63 -4.79 1.41 -9.44
N LEU A 64 -5.36 0.21 -9.39
CA LEU A 64 -4.86 -0.89 -8.58
C LEU A 64 -3.68 -1.55 -9.30
N VAL A 65 -2.51 -1.54 -8.68
CA VAL A 65 -1.29 -2.15 -9.21
C VAL A 65 -0.91 -3.31 -8.30
N ASP A 66 -0.67 -4.49 -8.86
CA ASP A 66 -0.17 -5.64 -8.11
C ASP A 66 0.67 -6.55 -9.03
N SER A 67 1.63 -7.29 -8.46
CA SER A 67 2.43 -8.27 -9.20
C SER A 67 1.69 -9.60 -9.39
N SER A 68 0.57 -9.81 -8.67
CA SER A 68 -0.25 -11.01 -8.77
C SER A 68 -1.43 -10.84 -9.72
N LYS A 69 -1.48 -11.64 -10.79
CA LYS A 69 -2.61 -11.64 -11.73
C LYS A 69 -3.89 -12.14 -11.04
N GLN A 70 -3.79 -13.22 -10.26
CA GLN A 70 -4.95 -13.77 -9.56
C GLN A 70 -5.54 -12.79 -8.53
N MET A 71 -4.72 -12.00 -7.83
CA MET A 71 -5.22 -10.93 -6.96
C MET A 71 -6.03 -9.90 -7.74
N LEU A 72 -5.51 -9.46 -8.88
CA LEU A 72 -6.17 -8.47 -9.72
C LEU A 72 -7.45 -9.00 -10.38
N GLU A 73 -7.56 -10.30 -10.67
CA GLU A 73 -8.82 -10.88 -11.14
C GLU A 73 -9.92 -10.75 -10.07
N VAL A 74 -9.61 -11.04 -8.80
CA VAL A 74 -10.55 -10.81 -7.69
C VAL A 74 -10.91 -9.32 -7.57
N ALA A 75 -9.94 -8.42 -7.75
CA ALA A 75 -10.20 -6.98 -7.74
C ALA A 75 -11.13 -6.54 -8.89
N LYS A 76 -10.93 -7.06 -10.11
CA LYS A 76 -11.81 -6.82 -11.28
C LYS A 76 -13.25 -7.30 -11.02
N GLU A 77 -13.41 -8.49 -10.44
CA GLU A 77 -14.72 -9.02 -10.07
C GLU A 77 -15.43 -8.08 -9.08
N LYS A 78 -14.71 -7.57 -8.08
CA LYS A 78 -15.27 -6.59 -7.13
C LYS A 78 -15.64 -5.27 -7.81
N ILE A 79 -14.79 -4.74 -8.69
CA ILE A 79 -15.07 -3.52 -9.46
C ILE A 79 -16.38 -3.69 -10.25
N SER A 80 -16.50 -4.80 -11.00
CA SER A 80 -17.70 -5.09 -11.79
C SER A 80 -18.94 -5.27 -10.92
N ARG A 81 -18.83 -6.03 -9.82
CA ARG A 81 -19.96 -6.31 -8.93
C ARG A 81 -20.46 -5.06 -8.20
N LYS A 82 -19.56 -4.15 -7.82
CA LYS A 82 -19.89 -2.89 -7.15
C LYS A 82 -20.28 -1.77 -8.12
N GLY A 83 -20.15 -1.98 -9.43
CA GLY A 83 -20.42 -0.95 -10.44
C GLY A 83 -19.46 0.25 -10.36
N ILE A 84 -18.22 0.04 -9.93
CA ILE A 84 -17.22 1.11 -9.79
C ILE A 84 -16.72 1.50 -11.18
N THR A 85 -16.89 2.77 -11.56
CA THR A 85 -16.60 3.26 -12.91
C THR A 85 -15.23 3.94 -13.05
N ASN A 86 -14.66 4.41 -11.94
CA ASN A 86 -13.40 5.16 -11.91
C ASN A 86 -12.20 4.33 -11.42
N SER A 87 -12.28 3.01 -11.50
CA SER A 87 -11.18 2.11 -11.09
C SER A 87 -10.72 1.20 -12.22
N LYS A 88 -9.40 1.01 -12.33
CA LYS A 88 -8.76 0.06 -13.25
C LYS A 88 -7.73 -0.77 -12.50
N VAL A 89 -7.30 -1.86 -13.12
CA VAL A 89 -6.22 -2.71 -12.59
C VAL A 89 -5.10 -2.83 -13.61
N VAL A 90 -3.86 -3.01 -13.13
CA VAL A 90 -2.70 -3.33 -13.97
C VAL A 90 -1.75 -4.27 -13.25
N CYS A 91 -1.30 -5.32 -13.95
CA CYS A 91 -0.34 -6.28 -13.42
C CYS A 91 1.08 -5.77 -13.72
N LEU A 92 1.76 -5.24 -12.71
CA LEU A 92 3.12 -4.70 -12.81
C LEU A 92 3.86 -4.92 -11.49
N ASP A 93 5.17 -5.10 -11.58
CA ASP A 93 6.05 -5.24 -10.42
C ASP A 93 7.14 -4.16 -10.47
N PHE A 94 7.03 -3.14 -9.63
CA PHE A 94 7.98 -2.02 -9.63
C PHE A 94 9.35 -2.44 -9.08
N THR A 95 9.49 -3.64 -8.51
CA THR A 95 10.79 -4.16 -8.07
C THR A 95 11.61 -4.73 -9.23
N GLU A 96 10.95 -5.13 -10.32
CA GLU A 96 11.54 -5.75 -11.51
C GLU A 96 11.66 -4.79 -12.69
N GLU A 97 10.73 -3.84 -12.84
CA GLU A 97 10.73 -2.88 -13.94
C GLU A 97 10.38 -1.44 -13.50
N THR A 98 10.94 -0.45 -14.21
CA THR A 98 10.62 0.96 -13.96
C THR A 98 9.28 1.31 -14.61
N PRO A 99 8.26 1.70 -13.81
CA PRO A 99 6.93 1.96 -14.33
C PRO A 99 6.86 3.26 -15.14
N LYS A 100 6.20 3.22 -16.30
CA LYS A 100 5.83 4.40 -17.09
C LYS A 100 4.47 4.95 -16.69
N LEU A 101 4.24 5.07 -15.38
CA LEU A 101 2.98 5.54 -14.79
C LEU A 101 3.18 6.90 -14.12
N LYS A 102 2.07 7.65 -14.02
CA LYS A 102 2.01 8.90 -13.27
C LYS A 102 0.76 8.96 -12.42
N ALA A 103 0.91 9.44 -11.19
CA ALA A 103 -0.21 9.70 -10.29
C ALA A 103 0.07 10.88 -9.35
N ASP A 104 -0.99 11.48 -8.85
CA ASP A 104 -0.89 12.51 -7.81
C ASP A 104 -0.71 11.92 -6.41
N ILE A 105 -1.21 10.70 -6.21
CA ILE A 105 -1.18 9.99 -4.94
C ILE A 105 -0.75 8.56 -5.19
N VAL A 106 0.18 8.07 -4.38
CA VAL A 106 0.53 6.65 -4.30
C VAL A 106 0.24 6.18 -2.88
N LEU A 107 -0.55 5.12 -2.76
CA LEU A 107 -0.79 4.37 -1.54
C LEU A 107 -0.02 3.05 -1.61
N MET A 108 0.66 2.69 -0.52
CA MET A 108 1.28 1.38 -0.34
C MET A 108 0.92 0.88 1.05
N SER A 109 0.11 -0.17 1.15
CA SER A 109 -0.43 -0.63 2.44
C SER A 109 -0.14 -2.10 2.68
N LEU A 110 0.63 -2.42 3.73
CA LEU A 110 1.06 -3.77 4.10
C LEU A 110 1.88 -4.48 3.01
N VAL A 111 2.67 -3.70 2.26
CA VAL A 111 3.47 -4.18 1.13
C VAL A 111 4.96 -3.98 1.38
N LEU A 112 5.36 -2.88 2.04
CA LEU A 112 6.77 -2.53 2.21
C LEU A 112 7.51 -3.60 3.01
N LEU A 113 6.85 -4.20 4.01
CA LEU A 113 7.36 -5.33 4.78
C LEU A 113 7.76 -6.55 3.93
N HIS A 114 7.20 -6.70 2.73
CA HIS A 114 7.49 -7.80 1.80
C HIS A 114 8.59 -7.48 0.78
N ILE A 115 9.07 -6.23 0.69
CA ILE A 115 10.02 -5.81 -0.34
C ILE A 115 11.43 -5.71 0.26
N PRO A 116 12.40 -6.56 -0.16
CA PRO A 116 13.74 -6.58 0.44
C PRO A 116 14.49 -5.25 0.32
N ASP A 117 14.44 -4.60 -0.84
CA ASP A 117 15.10 -3.32 -1.09
C ASP A 117 14.12 -2.14 -0.94
N THR A 118 13.97 -1.69 0.31
CA THR A 118 13.13 -0.54 0.68
C THR A 118 13.52 0.73 -0.08
N LYS A 119 14.82 0.99 -0.27
CA LYS A 119 15.28 2.24 -0.90
C LYS A 119 14.94 2.25 -2.39
N LYS A 120 15.18 1.14 -3.09
CA LYS A 120 14.86 1.01 -4.52
C LYS A 120 13.37 1.19 -4.78
N ILE A 121 12.49 0.50 -4.03
CA ILE A 121 11.05 0.66 -4.27
C ILE A 121 10.58 2.09 -4.00
N LEU A 122 11.08 2.74 -2.95
CA LEU A 122 10.71 4.14 -2.67
C LEU A 122 11.17 5.09 -3.80
N GLN A 123 12.31 4.82 -4.45
CA GLN A 123 12.74 5.57 -5.63
C GLN A 123 11.77 5.40 -6.81
N GLU A 124 11.28 4.18 -7.05
CA GLU A 124 10.28 3.94 -8.09
C GLU A 124 8.94 4.61 -7.78
N LEU A 125 8.48 4.57 -6.53
CA LEU A 125 7.28 5.32 -6.12
C LEU A 125 7.45 6.84 -6.31
N LEU A 126 8.62 7.38 -5.96
CA LEU A 126 8.95 8.78 -6.20
C LEU A 126 8.90 9.10 -7.71
N ASN A 127 9.42 8.21 -8.56
CA ASN A 127 9.39 8.38 -10.01
C ASN A 127 7.96 8.41 -10.56
N VAL A 128 7.06 7.58 -10.02
CA VAL A 128 5.63 7.54 -10.42
C VAL A 128 4.88 8.81 -9.99
N LEU A 129 5.25 9.45 -8.88
CA LEU A 129 4.54 10.64 -8.43
C LEU A 129 4.74 11.85 -9.38
N ASN A 130 3.65 12.59 -9.60
CA ASN A 130 3.69 13.94 -10.13
C ASN A 130 4.43 14.88 -9.16
N ASN A 131 4.90 16.04 -9.64
CA ASN A 131 5.51 17.05 -8.77
C ASN A 131 4.49 17.54 -7.73
N GLY A 132 4.86 17.58 -6.45
CA GLY A 132 3.92 17.85 -5.36
C GLY A 132 2.96 16.70 -5.06
N GLY A 133 3.17 15.52 -5.67
CA GLY A 133 2.39 14.32 -5.39
C GLY A 133 2.67 13.74 -4.01
N LYS A 134 1.71 13.01 -3.46
CA LYS A 134 1.73 12.47 -2.09
C LYS A 134 1.99 10.96 -2.10
N LEU A 135 2.94 10.51 -1.30
CA LEU A 135 3.10 9.10 -0.93
C LEU A 135 2.48 8.85 0.45
N ILE A 136 1.62 7.83 0.54
CA ILE A 136 1.06 7.31 1.78
C ILE A 136 1.51 5.87 1.96
N ILE A 137 2.17 5.56 3.07
CA ILE A 137 2.56 4.20 3.45
C ILE A 137 1.82 3.80 4.71
N ILE A 138 1.24 2.61 4.71
CA ILE A 138 0.68 1.95 5.89
C ILE A 138 1.46 0.66 6.11
N ASP A 139 2.14 0.54 7.24
CA ASP A 139 2.86 -0.69 7.57
C ASP A 139 3.00 -0.84 9.11
N PHE A 140 3.67 -1.89 9.56
CA PHE A 140 3.87 -2.17 10.99
C PHE A 140 5.06 -1.41 11.56
N ASP A 141 4.89 -0.92 12.79
CA ASP A 141 5.99 -0.47 13.62
C ASP A 141 6.96 -1.63 13.87
N LYS A 142 8.24 -1.31 14.07
CA LYS A 142 9.29 -2.28 14.38
C LYS A 142 8.88 -3.18 15.55
N ASN A 143 8.93 -4.49 15.34
CA ASN A 143 8.58 -5.51 16.32
C ASN A 143 9.60 -6.65 16.30
N ASP A 144 10.49 -6.68 17.30
CA ASP A 144 11.58 -7.68 17.36
C ASP A 144 11.09 -9.11 17.65
N LYS A 145 9.82 -9.29 18.03
CA LYS A 145 9.21 -10.63 18.14
C LYS A 145 8.89 -11.25 16.78
N VAL A 146 8.80 -10.44 15.73
CA VAL A 146 8.60 -10.92 14.37
C VAL A 146 9.96 -11.25 13.78
N ASN A 147 10.14 -12.50 13.39
CA ASN A 147 11.35 -12.97 12.72
C ASN A 147 10.98 -13.89 11.57
N HIS A 148 11.23 -13.43 10.34
CA HIS A 148 10.94 -14.20 9.14
C HIS A 148 11.94 -13.84 8.03
N PRO A 149 12.48 -14.82 7.29
CA PRO A 149 13.59 -14.58 6.36
C PRO A 149 13.23 -13.68 5.16
N LYS A 150 11.95 -13.58 4.81
CA LYS A 150 11.46 -12.82 3.65
C LYS A 150 10.56 -11.64 4.01
N VAL A 151 10.42 -11.32 5.29
CA VAL A 151 9.53 -10.25 5.76
C VAL A 151 10.29 -9.39 6.75
N HIS A 152 10.36 -8.08 6.48
CA HIS A 152 10.88 -7.12 7.46
C HIS A 152 10.04 -7.19 8.71
N ASN A 153 10.65 -7.13 9.88
CA ASN A 153 9.97 -7.16 11.17
C ASN A 153 9.39 -5.78 11.57
N GLY A 154 8.85 -5.04 10.59
CA GLY A 154 8.35 -3.68 10.75
C GLY A 154 9.44 -2.62 10.68
N PHE A 155 9.04 -1.35 10.81
CA PHE A 155 9.89 -0.20 10.54
C PHE A 155 10.00 0.73 11.74
N SER A 156 11.21 1.22 12.02
CA SER A 156 11.41 2.35 12.91
C SER A 156 11.01 3.63 12.17
N HIS A 157 10.23 4.50 12.82
CA HIS A 157 9.87 5.82 12.27
C HIS A 157 11.11 6.63 11.87
N GLU A 158 12.15 6.64 12.71
CA GLU A 158 13.38 7.41 12.46
C GLU A 158 14.10 6.88 11.21
N SER A 159 14.29 5.56 11.13
CA SER A 159 14.98 4.92 10.01
C SER A 159 14.20 5.10 8.71
N LEU A 160 12.87 4.92 8.73
CA LEU A 160 12.04 5.10 7.54
C LEU A 160 12.02 6.55 7.08
N LYS A 161 11.93 7.51 8.02
CA LYS A 161 11.99 8.95 7.71
C LYS A 161 13.33 9.32 7.07
N LYS A 162 14.45 8.77 7.56
CA LYS A 162 15.76 8.96 6.96
C LYS A 162 15.82 8.45 5.52
N ILE A 163 15.36 7.22 5.27
CA ILE A 163 15.36 6.63 3.92
C ILE A 163 14.48 7.45 2.97
N LEU A 164 13.26 7.84 3.40
CA LEU A 164 12.37 8.69 2.60
C LEU A 164 13.06 10.02 2.22
N SER A 165 13.74 10.67 3.18
CA SER A 165 14.47 11.90 2.93
C SER A 165 15.65 11.70 1.97
N GLU A 166 16.40 10.59 2.10
CA GLU A 166 17.52 10.26 1.21
C GLU A 166 17.06 9.98 -0.22
N VAL A 167 15.86 9.39 -0.39
CA VAL A 167 15.25 9.14 -1.71
C VAL A 167 14.80 10.45 -2.36
N GLY A 168 14.40 11.44 -1.57
CA GLY A 168 14.02 12.78 -2.04
C GLY A 168 12.63 13.24 -1.61
N PHE A 169 11.93 12.46 -0.79
CA PHE A 169 10.65 12.87 -0.21
C PHE A 169 10.82 13.99 0.83
N LYS A 170 9.81 14.84 0.92
CA LYS A 170 9.73 16.02 1.80
C LYS A 170 8.46 15.98 2.64
N SER A 171 8.37 16.88 3.61
CA SER A 171 7.20 17.00 4.51
C SER A 171 6.79 15.65 5.13
N ILE A 172 7.78 14.90 5.62
CA ILE A 172 7.59 13.52 6.08
C ILE A 172 7.01 13.52 7.50
N GLU A 173 5.79 13.03 7.61
CA GLU A 173 5.07 12.78 8.86
C GLU A 173 4.84 11.27 9.01
N ILE A 174 5.13 10.74 10.20
CA ILE A 174 4.90 9.33 10.52
C ILE A 174 4.29 9.26 11.92
N LYS A 175 3.18 8.54 12.06
CA LYS A 175 2.53 8.32 13.36
C LYS A 175 1.95 6.91 13.45
N THR A 176 2.05 6.31 14.63
CA THR A 176 1.31 5.10 14.97
C THR A 176 -0.16 5.44 15.15
N PHE A 177 -1.06 4.74 14.46
CA PHE A 177 -2.50 5.03 14.51
C PHE A 177 -3.33 3.85 15.04
N TYR A 178 -2.77 2.64 15.08
CA TYR A 178 -3.48 1.44 15.53
C TYR A 178 -2.57 0.49 16.32
N ARG A 179 -3.17 -0.23 17.28
CA ARG A 179 -2.54 -1.33 18.02
C ARG A 179 -3.54 -2.48 18.06
N GLY A 180 -3.08 -3.69 17.75
CA GLY A 180 -3.93 -4.87 17.73
C GLY A 180 -3.18 -6.12 18.17
N ASN A 181 -3.95 -7.12 18.59
CA ASN A 181 -3.42 -8.39 19.07
C ASN A 181 -3.26 -9.37 17.90
N CYS A 182 -2.13 -10.08 17.86
CA CYS A 182 -1.83 -11.08 16.82
C CYS A 182 -1.93 -10.59 15.36
N ILE A 183 -1.84 -9.28 15.10
CA ILE A 183 -2.06 -8.70 13.76
C ILE A 183 -0.84 -8.77 12.83
N PHE A 184 0.35 -9.11 13.35
CA PHE A 184 1.56 -9.21 12.54
C PHE A 184 2.30 -10.52 12.84
N MET A 185 2.18 -11.49 11.93
CA MET A 185 2.78 -12.83 12.08
C MET A 185 2.45 -13.50 13.43
N ASN A 186 1.19 -13.42 13.86
CA ASN A 186 0.69 -13.91 15.15
C ASN A 186 1.33 -13.25 16.38
N GLN A 187 1.91 -12.05 16.21
CA GLN A 187 2.39 -11.21 17.31
C GLN A 187 1.49 -9.98 17.45
N ASP A 188 1.32 -9.52 18.68
CA ASP A 188 0.78 -8.19 18.95
C ASP A 188 1.67 -7.14 18.32
N ALA A 189 1.06 -6.16 17.64
CA ALA A 189 1.81 -5.16 16.91
C ALA A 189 1.03 -3.84 16.84
N SER A 190 1.76 -2.81 16.42
CA SER A 190 1.20 -1.50 16.12
C SER A 190 1.48 -1.13 14.67
N MET A 191 0.60 -0.31 14.10
CA MET A 191 0.66 0.12 12.71
C MET A 191 0.85 1.63 12.64
N PHE A 192 1.66 2.05 11.68
CA PHE A 192 1.88 3.45 11.36
C PHE A 192 1.27 3.84 10.02
N ILE A 193 0.97 5.13 9.91
CA ILE A 193 0.77 5.82 8.66
C ILE A 193 1.92 6.80 8.47
N ALA A 194 2.54 6.77 7.29
CA ALA A 194 3.53 7.74 6.85
C ALA A 194 2.97 8.51 5.65
N SER A 195 3.07 9.84 5.68
CA SER A 195 2.66 10.75 4.61
C SER A 195 3.86 11.60 4.21
N SER A 196 4.11 11.74 2.91
CA SER A 196 5.22 12.54 2.39
C SER A 196 4.94 13.07 0.99
N ILE A 197 5.69 14.09 0.57
CA ILE A 197 5.49 14.81 -0.70
C ILE A 197 6.74 14.70 -1.57
N LYS A 198 6.57 14.59 -2.89
CA LYS A 198 7.63 14.73 -3.90
C LYS A 198 8.01 16.19 -4.14
#